data_AF-A0A191TJM6-F1
#
_entry.id   AF-A0A191TJM6-F1
#
_cell.length_a   1.000
_cell.length_b   1.000
_cell.length_c   1.000
_cell.angle_alpha   90.00
_cell.angle_beta   90.00
_cell.angle_gamma   90.00
#
_symmetry.space_group_name_H-M   'P 1'
#
loop_
_entity.id
_entity.type
_entity.pdbx_description
1 polymer ?
#
loop_
_entity_poly.entity_id
_entity_poly.type
_entity_poly.pdbx_seq_one_letter_code
_entity_poly.pdbx_strand_id
1 'polypeptide(L)' 'MSRRGNHYIKSILIECARMAVRKDPALLLFYKQLLPGMNTNKAIVKVAGKLLNRIRYIPTNEKE' A
#
# COMPACT_ATOMS: atom_id res chain seq x y z
N MET A 1 5.69 -0.89 -6.81
CA MET A 1 6.63 -1.85 -6.19
C MET A 1 7.83 -2.03 -7.11
N SER A 2 9.04 -2.10 -6.57
CA SER A 2 10.26 -2.34 -7.37
C SER A 2 10.36 -3.81 -7.80
N ARG A 3 11.27 -4.12 -8.73
CA ARG A 3 11.57 -5.50 -9.14
C ARG A 3 12.22 -6.33 -8.01
N ARG A 4 12.85 -5.68 -7.02
CA ARG A 4 13.57 -6.32 -5.90
C ARG A 4 12.63 -6.75 -4.76
N GLY A 5 13.01 -7.76 -3.97
CA GLY A 5 12.28 -8.24 -2.78
C GLY A 5 11.44 -9.51 -3.00
N ASN A 6 11.02 -10.15 -1.89
CA ASN A 6 10.33 -11.45 -1.91
C ASN A 6 8.94 -11.37 -2.58
N HIS A 7 8.71 -12.22 -3.58
CA HIS A 7 7.46 -12.28 -4.33
C HIS A 7 6.26 -12.66 -3.46
N TYR A 8 6.44 -13.60 -2.53
CA TYR A 8 5.40 -14.06 -1.61
C TYR A 8 4.86 -12.92 -0.74
N ILE A 9 5.78 -12.17 -0.11
CA ILE A 9 5.41 -11.01 0.73
C ILE A 9 4.72 -9.92 -0.10
N LYS A 10 5.17 -9.67 -1.33
CA LYS A 10 4.52 -8.68 -2.21
C LYS A 10 3.07 -9.07 -2.53
N SER A 11 2.83 -10.35 -2.84
CA SER A 11 1.48 -10.85 -3.13
C SER A 11 0.55 -10.64 -1.93
N ILE A 12 0.99 -11.04 -0.73
CA ILE A 12 0.25 -10.81 0.52
C ILE A 12 -0.01 -9.31 0.73
N LEU A 13 1.00 -8.47 0.53
CA LEU A 13 0.86 -7.03 0.76
C LEU A 13 -0.15 -6.38 -0.20
N ILE A 14 -0.24 -6.88 -1.43
CA ILE A 14 -1.24 -6.41 -2.42
C ILE A 14 -2.65 -6.81 -1.98
N GLU A 15 -2.86 -8.04 -1.50
CA GLU A 15 -4.15 -8.47 -0.97
C GLU A 15 -4.54 -7.70 0.29
N CYS A 16 -3.59 -7.49 1.20
CA CYS A 16 -3.79 -6.63 2.36
C CYS A 16 -4.15 -5.20 1.96
N ALA A 17 -3.51 -4.65 0.92
CA ALA A 17 -3.81 -3.31 0.42
C ALA A 17 -5.25 -3.19 -0.09
N ARG A 18 -5.80 -4.21 -0.75
CA ARG A 18 -7.22 -4.21 -1.17
C ARG A 18 -8.16 -4.09 0.02
N MET A 19 -7.89 -4.82 1.10
CA MET A 19 -8.67 -4.71 2.33
C MET A 19 -8.45 -3.37 3.04
N ALA A 20 -7.20 -2.90 3.11
CA ALA A 20 -6.82 -1.67 3.80
C ALA A 20 -7.44 -0.42 3.15
N VAL A 21 -7.57 -0.38 1.82
CA VAL A 21 -8.27 0.72 1.11
C VAL A 21 -9.70 0.91 1.62
N ARG A 22 -10.38 -0.16 2.05
CA ARG A 22 -11.76 -0.08 2.56
C ARG A 22 -11.83 0.33 4.02
N LYS A 23 -10.75 0.14 4.78
CA LYS A 23 -10.69 0.37 6.23
C LYS A 23 -10.04 1.71 6.61
N ASP A 24 -9.06 2.16 5.82
CA ASP A 24 -8.27 3.36 6.10
C ASP A 24 -8.65 4.50 5.14
N PRO A 25 -9.25 5.60 5.63
CA PRO A 25 -9.69 6.70 4.79
C PRO A 25 -8.54 7.42 4.07
N ALA A 26 -7.33 7.43 4.65
CA ALA A 26 -6.18 8.07 4.01
C ALA A 26 -5.59 7.21 2.87
N LEU A 27 -5.64 5.87 2.99
CA LEU A 27 -5.32 4.98 1.87
C LEU A 27 -6.40 5.03 0.78
N LEU A 28 -7.68 5.16 1.15
CA LEU A 28 -8.78 5.34 0.22
C LEU A 28 -8.65 6.63 -0.59
N LEU A 29 -8.35 7.75 0.08
CA LEU A 29 -8.14 9.03 -0.59
C LEU A 29 -7.00 8.95 -1.60
N PHE A 30 -5.88 8.35 -1.20
CA PHE A 30 -4.74 8.13 -2.09
C PHE A 30 -5.10 7.24 -3.28
N TYR A 31 -5.89 6.19 -3.07
CA TYR A 31 -6.39 5.33 -4.15
C TYR A 31 -7.27 6.12 -5.13
N LYS A 32 -8.23 6.91 -4.64
CA LYS A 32 -9.12 7.74 -5.47
C LYS A 32 -8.35 8.77 -6.31
N GLN A 33 -7.30 9.36 -5.75
CA GLN A 33 -6.44 10.30 -6.47
C GLN A 33 -5.68 9.64 -7.65
N LEU A 34 -5.45 8.33 -7.60
CA LEU A 34 -4.74 7.61 -8.65
C LEU A 34 -5.63 7.18 -9.81
N LEU A 35 -6.93 6.96 -9.58
CA LEU A 35 -7.87 6.45 -10.57
C LEU A 35 -7.99 7.27 -11.87
N PRO A 36 -7.98 8.62 -11.87
CA PRO A 36 -8.12 9.40 -13.09
C PRO A 36 -7.00 9.18 -14.13
N GLY A 37 -5.82 8.76 -13.69
CA GLY A 37 -4.65 8.56 -14.55
C GLY A 37 -4.14 7.12 -14.57
N MET A 38 -4.84 6.17 -13.96
CA MET A 38 -4.29 4.83 -13.74
C MET A 38 -5.36 3.74 -13.61
N ASN A 39 -5.07 2.58 -14.19
CA ASN A 39 -5.86 1.36 -13.98
C ASN A 39 -5.87 0.97 -12.48
N THR A 40 -7.06 0.60 -11.98
CA THR A 40 -7.34 0.04 -10.66
C THR A 40 -6.25 -0.91 -10.13
N ASN A 41 -5.80 -1.87 -10.94
CA ASN A 41 -4.77 -2.82 -10.50
C ASN A 41 -3.42 -2.15 -10.20
N LYS A 42 -3.01 -1.21 -11.06
CA LYS A 42 -1.77 -0.44 -10.84
C LYS A 42 -1.91 0.51 -9.65
N ALA A 43 -3.10 1.06 -9.43
CA ALA A 43 -3.39 1.91 -8.28
C ALA A 43 -3.25 1.12 -6.96
N ILE A 44 -3.81 -0.09 -6.86
CA ILE A 44 -3.64 -0.96 -5.69
C ILE A 44 -2.16 -1.27 -5.41
N VAL A 45 -1.35 -1.54 -6.44
CA VAL A 45 0.10 -1.77 -6.27
C VAL A 45 0.82 -0.53 -5.71
N LYS A 46 0.37 0.69 -6.04
CA LYS A 46 0.89 1.91 -5.41
C LYS A 46 0.42 2.06 -3.96
N VAL A 47 -0.84 1.75 -3.67
CA VAL A 47 -1.36 1.77 -2.29
C VAL A 47 -0.60 0.77 -1.42
N ALA A 48 -0.31 -0.43 -1.91
CA ALA A 48 0.49 -1.42 -1.20
C ALA A 48 1.88 -0.88 -0.83
N GLY A 49 2.52 -0.11 -1.72
CA GLY A 49 3.78 0.58 -1.39
C GLY A 49 3.64 1.62 -0.28
N LYS A 50 2.53 2.37 -0.26
CA LYS A 50 2.25 3.36 0.80
C LYS A 50 1.92 2.69 2.14
N LEU A 51 1.19 1.59 2.10
CA LEU A 51 0.92 0.73 3.25
C LEU A 51 2.23 0.16 3.84
N LEU A 52 3.15 -0.32 2.98
CA LEU A 52 4.46 -0.82 3.43
C LEU A 52 5.23 0.24 4.21
N ASN A 53 5.27 1.48 3.69
CA ASN A 53 5.96 2.58 4.35
C ASN A 53 5.34 2.91 5.70
N ARG A 54 4.01 2.85 5.83
CA ARG A 54 3.31 3.01 7.12
C ARG A 54 3.67 1.90 8.10
N ILE A 55 3.67 0.64 7.66
CA ILE A 55 4.04 -0.51 8.50
C ILE A 55 5.50 -0.38 8.97
N ARG A 56 6.41 -0.02 8.06
CA ARG A 56 7.83 0.20 8.38
C ARG A 56 8.04 1.33 9.37
N TYR A 57 7.16 2.32 9.42
CA TYR A 57 7.30 3.47 10.30
C TYR A 57 7.03 3.11 11.78
N ILE A 58 6.15 2.13 12.05
CA ILE A 58 5.72 1.74 13.42
C ILE A 58 6.90 1.36 14.33
N PRO A 59 7.83 0.45 13.96
CA PRO A 59 8.97 0.08 14.82
C PRO A 59 9.99 1.21 15.07
N THR A 60 9.99 2.26 14.24
CA THR A 60 10.93 3.39 14.35
C THR A 60 10.46 4.46 15.32
N ASN A 61 9.16 4.50 15.62
CA ASN A 61 8.53 5.55 16.43
C ASN A 61 8.28 5.14 17.89
N GLU A 62 8.60 3.89 18.27
CA GLU A 62 8.57 3.37 19.64
C GLU A 62 9.92 3.56 20.39
N LYS A 63 10.85 4.35 19.84
CA LYS A 63 12.16 4.65 20.46
C LYS A 63 12.26 6.05 21.06
N GLU A 64 11.14 6.78 21.19
CA GLU A 64 11.06 8.05 21.93
C GLU A 64 10.23 7.89 23.19
#